data_AF-I3I931-F1
#
_entry.id   AF-I3I931-F1
#
_cell.length_a   1.000
_cell.length_b   1.000
_cell.length_c   1.000
_cell.angle_alpha   90.00
_cell.angle_beta   90.00
_cell.angle_gamma   90.00
#
_symmetry.space_group_name_H-M   'P 1'
#
loop_
_entity.id
_entity.type
_entity.pdbx_description
1 polymer ?
#
loop_
_entity_poly.entity_id
_entity_poly.type
_entity_poly.pdbx_seq_one_letter_code
_entity_poly.pdbx_strand_id
1 'polypeptide(L)'
;MKIRKRACAIYKCQLPVAHKEINMKKYIIVASIILAGCTTNNQTVESCGVRDLLLTGCMAANPVIPNDLNITLIDTQKTVGYQIQSESLEYDVFITAQCDSKPNKYYFKFENENENSNAIIYQPQWSFFFHGKQDYRPSKIYEKAEYLNLISDIKVAKYMGSHKHSRKIDLTTPELANLPSLCESKYSKIQIEIVKRLQKIAEEEAKLIALVKKSTGLEPMFPGRNQKNFNDLVYSFQTNGVSQYLNKFVWPDDGDYRVAQVLDGRVMLTSYYTQSLPITIITNLSVIEGQYWSRVSNSPLKFIGVTSYKSVLGASKQTVVFQQL
;
A
#
# COMPACT_ATOMS: atom_id res chain seq x y z
N MET A 1 -33.67 12.45 -5.86
CA MET A 1 -33.14 13.26 -4.74
C MET A 1 -34.15 13.22 -3.60
N LYS A 2 -33.89 12.44 -2.53
CA LYS A 2 -34.78 12.30 -1.36
C LYS A 2 -33.97 12.63 -0.12
N ILE A 3 -34.32 13.74 0.55
CA ILE A 3 -33.74 14.15 1.83
C ILE A 3 -34.39 13.28 2.92
N ARG A 4 -33.61 12.45 3.62
CA ARG A 4 -34.06 11.71 4.81
C ARG A 4 -33.94 12.61 6.04
N LYS A 5 -35.07 13.04 6.61
CA LYS A 5 -35.13 13.62 7.96
C LYS A 5 -35.05 12.49 8.99
N ARG A 6 -34.05 12.50 9.88
CA ARG A 6 -33.97 11.58 11.02
C ARG A 6 -34.77 12.15 12.20
N ALA A 7 -35.72 11.37 12.69
CA ALA A 7 -36.47 11.66 13.91
C ALA A 7 -35.62 11.28 15.13
N CYS A 8 -35.62 12.14 16.16
CA CYS A 8 -34.98 11.89 17.44
C CYS A 8 -35.97 11.08 18.30
N ALA A 9 -35.67 9.80 18.55
CA ALA A 9 -36.47 8.97 19.44
C ALA A 9 -36.01 9.17 20.89
N ILE A 10 -36.90 9.70 21.74
CA ILE A 10 -36.70 9.76 23.19
C ILE A 10 -37.17 8.42 23.78
N TYR A 11 -36.23 7.60 24.24
CA TYR A 11 -36.54 6.36 24.95
C TYR A 11 -36.85 6.65 26.43
N LYS A 12 -38.05 6.29 26.89
CA LYS A 12 -38.39 6.18 28.32
C LYS A 12 -37.85 4.84 28.83
N CYS A 13 -36.87 4.86 29.73
CA CYS A 13 -36.47 3.68 30.50
C CYS A 13 -37.43 3.49 31.69
N GLN A 14 -38.17 2.39 31.72
CA GLN A 14 -38.78 1.87 32.95
C GLN A 14 -37.77 0.91 33.60
N LEU A 15 -37.38 1.19 34.85
CA LEU A 15 -36.56 0.29 35.67
C LEU A 15 -37.45 -0.42 36.70
N PRO A 16 -37.26 -1.72 36.96
CA PRO A 16 -37.89 -2.41 38.08
C PRO A 16 -37.10 -2.10 39.36
N VAL A 17 -37.82 -1.73 40.43
CA VAL A 17 -37.23 -1.47 41.75
C VAL A 17 -36.98 -2.80 42.46
N ALA A 18 -35.72 -3.09 42.79
CA ALA A 18 -35.35 -4.09 43.78
C ALA A 18 -34.41 -3.43 44.80
N HIS A 19 -34.89 -3.29 46.05
CA HIS A 19 -34.10 -2.76 47.15
C HIS A 19 -33.00 -3.74 47.55
N LYS A 20 -31.74 -3.28 47.53
CA LYS A 20 -30.63 -3.89 48.28
C LYS A 20 -29.75 -2.77 48.83
N GLU A 21 -29.55 -2.75 50.15
CA GLU A 21 -28.67 -1.81 50.84
C GLU A 21 -27.22 -1.94 50.33
N ILE A 22 -26.60 -0.82 49.95
CA ILE A 22 -25.17 -0.74 49.63
C ILE A 22 -24.50 0.24 50.58
N ASN A 23 -23.46 -0.26 51.23
CA ASN A 23 -22.65 0.37 52.26
C ASN A 23 -21.79 1.51 51.66
N MET A 24 -22.04 2.76 52.05
CA MET A 24 -21.34 3.95 51.53
C MET A 24 -19.99 4.17 52.23
N LYS A 25 -18.88 3.82 51.56
CA LYS A 25 -17.58 4.46 51.81
C LYS A 25 -16.89 4.78 50.48
N LYS A 26 -16.65 6.08 50.26
CA LYS A 26 -15.92 6.75 49.16
C LYS A 26 -16.73 7.08 47.89
N TYR A 27 -17.51 8.17 47.95
CA TYR A 27 -17.80 9.00 46.79
C TYR A 27 -17.53 10.48 47.15
N ILE A 28 -16.72 11.16 46.33
CA ILE A 28 -16.57 12.62 46.39
C ILE A 28 -17.63 13.20 45.45
N ILE A 29 -18.58 13.93 46.02
CA ILE A 29 -19.60 14.67 45.28
C ILE A 29 -19.07 16.08 45.05
N VAL A 30 -18.91 16.50 43.79
CA VAL A 30 -18.67 17.91 43.46
C VAL A 30 -19.99 18.48 42.96
N ALA A 31 -20.56 19.42 43.72
CA ALA A 31 -21.78 20.14 43.36
C ALA A 31 -21.41 21.55 42.90
N SER A 32 -21.78 21.92 41.67
CA SER A 32 -21.75 23.30 41.19
C SER A 32 -23.13 23.94 41.42
N ILE A 33 -23.19 24.98 42.25
CA ILE A 33 -24.41 25.74 42.52
C ILE A 33 -24.48 26.89 41.51
N ILE A 34 -25.52 26.91 40.65
CA ILE A 34 -25.91 28.12 39.91
C ILE A 34 -27.04 28.78 40.73
N LEU A 35 -26.71 29.89 41.41
CA LEU A 35 -27.68 30.76 42.06
C LEU A 35 -28.33 31.65 41.00
N ALA A 36 -29.57 31.33 40.60
CA ALA A 36 -30.43 32.29 39.93
C ALA A 36 -31.20 33.06 41.01
N GLY A 37 -30.96 34.37 41.12
CA GLY A 37 -31.64 35.25 42.05
C GLY A 37 -33.13 35.37 41.73
N CYS A 38 -33.98 35.20 42.74
CA CYS A 38 -35.39 35.54 42.66
C CYS A 38 -35.55 37.04 42.97
N THR A 39 -35.98 37.84 42.01
CA THR A 39 -36.61 39.14 42.29
C THR A 39 -38.12 38.93 42.33
N THR A 40 -38.71 39.20 43.49
CA THR A 40 -40.16 39.18 43.71
C THR A 40 -40.82 40.39 43.06
N ASN A 41 -41.87 40.17 42.28
CA ASN A 41 -43.00 41.10 42.25
C ASN A 41 -44.31 40.31 42.12
N ASN A 42 -45.18 40.61 43.08
CA ASN A 42 -46.54 40.18 43.34
C ASN A 42 -47.36 39.52 42.22
N GLN A 43 -48.14 38.53 42.67
CA GLN A 43 -49.30 37.86 42.04
C GLN A 43 -48.99 36.69 41.09
N THR A 44 -48.75 35.51 41.68
CA THR A 44 -49.46 34.23 41.47
C THR A 44 -48.58 33.10 42.00
N VAL A 45 -49.17 32.14 42.70
CA VAL A 45 -48.47 31.02 43.34
C VAL A 45 -48.04 30.04 42.24
N GLU A 46 -46.78 30.12 41.79
CA GLU A 46 -46.15 29.05 41.01
C GLU A 46 -45.72 27.91 41.94
N SER A 47 -46.23 26.72 41.69
CA SER A 47 -45.80 25.49 42.35
C SER A 47 -44.30 25.28 42.10
N CYS A 48 -43.51 25.30 43.17
CA CYS A 48 -42.12 24.86 43.13
C CYS A 48 -42.06 23.39 42.66
N GLY A 49 -41.65 23.18 41.40
CA GLY A 49 -41.41 21.85 40.87
C GLY A 49 -40.32 21.15 41.67
N VAL A 50 -40.63 19.95 42.17
CA VAL A 50 -39.65 19.01 42.70
C VAL A 50 -38.62 18.77 41.59
N ARG A 51 -37.41 19.30 41.77
CA ARG A 51 -36.28 18.99 40.90
C ARG A 51 -35.69 17.68 41.37
N ASP A 52 -36.05 16.59 40.71
CA ASP A 52 -35.35 15.32 40.83
C ASP A 52 -33.87 15.54 40.48
N LEU A 53 -33.00 15.41 41.49
CA LEU A 53 -31.55 15.48 41.32
C LEU A 53 -31.08 14.12 40.78
N LEU A 54 -30.98 13.99 39.46
CA LEU A 54 -30.47 12.79 38.81
C LEU A 54 -28.94 12.76 38.92
N LEU A 55 -28.43 12.05 39.94
CA LEU A 55 -27.01 11.71 40.08
C LEU A 55 -26.67 10.52 39.18
N THR A 56 -26.26 10.78 37.92
CA THR A 56 -25.66 9.75 37.07
C THR A 56 -24.15 9.67 37.32
N GLY A 57 -23.75 8.69 38.13
CA GLY A 57 -22.37 8.21 38.14
C GLY A 57 -22.08 7.45 36.84
N CYS A 58 -21.66 8.16 35.79
CA CYS A 58 -21.32 7.55 34.49
C CYS A 58 -19.99 6.78 34.57
N MET A 59 -20.00 5.60 35.19
CA MET A 59 -19.00 4.57 34.92
C MET A 59 -19.34 3.86 33.60
N ALA A 60 -18.29 3.52 32.85
CA ALA A 60 -18.34 3.03 31.47
C ALA A 60 -19.50 2.04 31.21
N ALA A 61 -20.41 2.43 30.32
CA ALA A 61 -21.44 1.53 29.82
C ALA A 61 -20.77 0.30 29.19
N ASN A 62 -21.35 -0.88 29.39
CA ASN A 62 -20.93 -2.12 28.73
C ASN A 62 -20.76 -1.87 27.21
N PRO A 63 -19.77 -2.50 26.57
CA PRO A 63 -19.61 -2.42 25.12
C PRO A 63 -20.93 -2.77 24.45
N VAL A 64 -21.26 -2.04 23.39
CA VAL A 64 -22.49 -2.24 22.64
C VAL A 64 -22.15 -2.96 21.36
N ILE A 65 -22.84 -4.07 21.15
CA ILE A 65 -22.86 -4.80 19.89
C ILE A 65 -24.00 -4.16 19.07
N PRO A 66 -23.69 -3.44 17.97
CA PRO A 66 -24.73 -2.89 17.12
C PRO A 66 -25.51 -4.02 16.43
N ASN A 67 -26.83 -3.91 16.39
CA ASN A 67 -27.69 -4.90 15.72
C ASN A 67 -27.64 -4.80 14.18
N ASP A 68 -26.95 -3.79 13.66
CA ASP A 68 -26.91 -3.37 12.27
C ASP A 68 -25.48 -3.38 11.68
N LEU A 69 -24.55 -4.10 12.32
CA LEU A 69 -23.22 -4.31 11.77
C LEU A 69 -23.30 -5.01 10.41
N ASN A 70 -22.88 -4.30 9.36
CA ASN A 70 -22.73 -4.83 8.02
C ASN A 70 -21.23 -5.03 7.71
N ILE A 71 -20.87 -6.21 7.20
CA ILE A 71 -19.48 -6.58 6.92
C ILE A 71 -19.36 -6.97 5.44
N THR A 72 -18.62 -6.18 4.68
CA THR A 72 -18.40 -6.41 3.25
C THR A 72 -16.96 -6.84 3.00
N LEU A 73 -16.77 -7.92 2.23
CA LEU A 73 -15.44 -8.38 1.83
C LEU A 73 -14.79 -7.38 0.87
N ILE A 74 -13.54 -7.04 1.14
CA ILE A 74 -12.67 -6.28 0.26
C ILE A 74 -11.66 -7.25 -0.35
N ASP A 75 -11.60 -7.29 -1.68
CA ASP A 75 -10.68 -8.15 -2.42
C ASP A 75 -10.08 -7.33 -3.59
N THR A 76 -8.84 -6.86 -3.41
CA THR A 76 -8.10 -6.11 -4.46
C THR A 76 -7.02 -6.99 -5.10
N GLN A 77 -6.12 -6.46 -5.93
CA GLN A 77 -5.04 -7.31 -6.47
C GLN A 77 -4.10 -7.87 -5.37
N LYS A 78 -3.83 -7.09 -4.32
CA LYS A 78 -2.79 -7.40 -3.32
C LYS A 78 -3.29 -7.46 -1.89
N THR A 79 -4.52 -7.02 -1.64
CA THR A 79 -5.08 -6.85 -0.30
C THR A 79 -6.38 -7.63 -0.19
N VAL A 80 -6.61 -8.27 0.95
CA VAL A 80 -7.95 -8.74 1.35
C VAL A 80 -8.34 -8.08 2.66
N GLY A 81 -9.63 -8.00 2.96
CA GLY A 81 -10.07 -7.39 4.20
C GLY A 81 -11.57 -7.30 4.31
N TYR A 82 -12.01 -6.56 5.30
CA TYR A 82 -13.41 -6.30 5.56
C TYR A 82 -13.64 -4.81 5.77
N GLN A 83 -14.72 -4.30 5.17
CA GLN A 83 -15.31 -3.01 5.46
C GLN A 83 -16.46 -3.26 6.44
N ILE A 84 -16.44 -2.61 7.59
CA ILE A 84 -17.45 -2.73 8.63
C ILE A 84 -18.20 -1.40 8.73
N GLN A 85 -19.52 -1.47 8.60
CA GLN A 85 -20.44 -0.32 8.63
C GLN A 85 -21.54 -0.54 9.68
N SER A 86 -22.01 0.53 10.32
CA SER A 86 -23.17 0.52 11.23
C SER A 86 -23.66 1.96 11.39
N GLU A 87 -24.95 2.16 11.63
CA GLU A 87 -25.52 3.46 12.00
C GLU A 87 -24.94 4.00 13.32
N SER A 88 -24.37 3.12 14.15
CA SER A 88 -23.65 3.50 15.37
C SER A 88 -22.23 4.01 15.09
N LEU A 89 -21.71 3.81 13.88
CA LEU A 89 -20.40 4.27 13.42
C LEU A 89 -20.56 5.50 12.51
N GLU A 90 -19.71 6.51 12.70
CA GLU A 90 -19.68 7.68 11.82
C GLU A 90 -18.74 7.51 10.63
N TYR A 91 -17.86 6.51 10.69
CA TYR A 91 -16.87 6.17 9.68
C TYR A 91 -16.88 4.68 9.44
N ASP A 92 -16.55 4.30 8.22
CA ASP A 92 -16.33 2.90 7.89
C ASP A 92 -15.03 2.41 8.50
N VAL A 93 -15.07 1.21 9.07
CA VAL A 93 -13.91 0.57 9.67
C VAL A 93 -13.38 -0.47 8.70
N PHE A 94 -12.12 -0.31 8.32
CA PHE A 94 -11.44 -1.22 7.41
C PHE A 94 -10.41 -2.04 8.17
N ILE A 95 -10.53 -3.36 8.08
CA ILE A 95 -9.59 -4.32 8.65
C ILE A 95 -9.03 -5.14 7.49
N THR A 96 -7.79 -4.88 7.12
CA THR A 96 -7.20 -5.41 5.88
C THR A 96 -5.87 -6.12 6.13
N ALA A 97 -5.50 -6.98 5.20
CA ALA A 97 -4.24 -7.70 5.15
C ALA A 97 -3.57 -7.48 3.79
N GLN A 98 -2.28 -7.15 3.80
CA GLN A 98 -1.43 -7.09 2.61
C GLN A 98 -0.84 -8.48 2.36
N CYS A 99 -1.11 -9.03 1.17
CA CYS A 99 -0.94 -10.46 0.86
C CYS A 99 0.03 -10.70 -0.31
N ASP A 100 0.83 -9.71 -0.68
CA ASP A 100 1.84 -9.82 -1.73
C ASP A 100 3.26 -10.09 -1.21
N SER A 101 3.44 -10.17 0.11
CA SER A 101 4.73 -10.40 0.76
C SER A 101 4.59 -11.22 2.04
N LYS A 102 5.69 -11.84 2.49
CA LYS A 102 5.80 -12.51 3.79
C LYS A 102 6.80 -11.75 4.69
N PRO A 103 6.52 -11.62 6.00
CA PRO A 103 5.26 -11.99 6.67
C PRO A 103 4.07 -11.14 6.20
N ASN A 104 2.86 -11.70 6.25
CA ASN A 104 1.63 -10.96 5.95
C ASN A 104 1.46 -9.84 6.97
N LYS A 105 0.97 -8.69 6.50
CA LYS A 105 0.83 -7.48 7.31
C LYS A 105 -0.64 -7.12 7.45
N TYR A 106 -1.08 -6.84 8.66
CA TYR A 106 -2.48 -6.51 8.96
C TYR A 106 -2.60 -5.06 9.42
N TYR A 107 -3.73 -4.42 9.09
CA TYR A 107 -3.96 -2.99 9.29
C TYR A 107 -5.40 -2.74 9.71
N PHE A 108 -5.58 -1.68 10.50
CA PHE A 108 -6.89 -1.18 10.92
C PHE A 108 -6.94 0.31 10.60
N LYS A 109 -7.96 0.75 9.86
CA LYS A 109 -8.14 2.17 9.52
C LYS A 109 -9.62 2.57 9.59
N PHE A 110 -9.86 3.85 9.85
CA PHE A 110 -11.15 4.48 9.61
C PHE A 110 -11.09 5.20 8.26
N GLU A 111 -12.12 5.09 7.44
CA GLU A 111 -12.23 5.83 6.17
C GLU A 111 -13.59 6.55 6.12
N ASN A 112 -13.58 7.77 5.58
CA ASN A 112 -14.80 8.55 5.37
C ASN A 112 -15.24 8.34 3.92
N GLU A 113 -16.46 7.86 3.69
CA GLU A 113 -17.01 7.66 2.33
C GLU A 113 -17.15 8.99 1.54
N ASN A 114 -17.12 10.15 2.22
CA ASN A 114 -17.57 11.42 1.62
C ASN A 114 -16.52 12.35 0.99
N GLU A 115 -15.22 12.03 0.90
CA GLU A 115 -14.24 13.04 0.48
C GLU A 115 -13.35 12.64 -0.72
N ASN A 116 -13.83 13.01 -1.91
CA ASN A 116 -12.97 13.41 -3.03
C ASN A 116 -12.28 14.75 -2.68
N SER A 117 -11.19 14.78 -1.91
CA SER A 117 -10.18 15.86 -1.96
C SER A 117 -9.12 15.71 -0.87
N ASN A 118 -7.94 16.28 -1.13
CA ASN A 118 -6.79 16.44 -0.25
C ASN A 118 -7.06 17.34 1.00
N ALA A 119 -8.21 17.20 1.65
CA ALA A 119 -8.51 17.92 2.88
C ALA A 119 -7.69 17.32 4.03
N ILE A 120 -7.09 18.19 4.84
CA ILE A 120 -6.33 17.82 6.04
C ILE A 120 -7.26 16.99 6.93
N ILE A 121 -6.95 15.69 7.05
CA ILE A 121 -7.66 14.73 7.90
C ILE A 121 -7.64 15.29 9.32
N TYR A 122 -8.75 15.89 9.76
CA TYR A 122 -9.01 16.01 11.19
C TYR A 122 -8.98 14.57 11.70
N GLN A 123 -7.98 14.29 12.55
CA GLN A 123 -7.79 12.98 13.16
C GLN A 123 -9.15 12.43 13.58
N PRO A 124 -9.56 11.23 13.14
CA PRO A 124 -10.86 10.72 13.51
C PRO A 124 -10.93 10.75 15.04
N GLN A 125 -11.99 11.34 15.58
CA GLN A 125 -12.25 11.29 17.03
C GLN A 125 -12.39 9.82 17.49
N TRP A 126 -12.43 8.86 16.56
CA TRP A 126 -12.50 7.44 16.81
C TRP A 126 -11.12 6.82 17.06
N SER A 127 -11.06 5.91 18.02
CA SER A 127 -9.88 5.11 18.31
C SER A 127 -10.25 3.63 18.42
N PHE A 128 -9.29 2.78 18.05
CA PHE A 128 -9.38 1.35 18.32
C PHE A 128 -9.02 1.07 19.78
N PHE A 129 -9.68 0.07 20.34
CA PHE A 129 -9.42 -0.47 21.67
C PHE A 129 -9.25 -1.96 21.53
N PHE A 130 -8.13 -2.46 22.05
CA PHE A 130 -7.82 -3.88 22.10
C PHE A 130 -7.58 -4.26 23.55
N HIS A 131 -8.28 -5.28 24.07
CA HIS A 131 -8.14 -5.71 25.47
C HIS A 131 -8.30 -4.54 26.46
N GLY A 132 -9.25 -3.66 26.16
CA GLY A 132 -9.54 -2.44 26.92
C GLY A 132 -8.50 -1.31 26.81
N LYS A 133 -7.36 -1.52 26.13
CA LYS A 133 -6.32 -0.50 25.91
C LYS A 133 -6.54 0.22 24.58
N GLN A 134 -6.45 1.55 24.61
CA GLN A 134 -6.51 2.36 23.40
C GLN A 134 -5.28 2.12 22.53
N ASP A 135 -5.47 1.89 21.23
CA ASP A 135 -4.42 1.98 20.22
C ASP A 135 -4.77 3.13 19.26
N TYR A 136 -3.82 4.04 19.09
CA TYR A 136 -3.99 5.26 18.31
C TYR A 136 -2.91 5.32 17.24
N ARG A 137 -3.00 4.47 16.22
CA ARG A 137 -2.08 4.51 15.06
C ARG A 137 -2.79 4.04 13.79
N PRO A 138 -3.26 4.97 12.92
CA PRO A 138 -3.93 4.63 11.66
C PRO A 138 -3.02 3.89 10.65
N SER A 139 -1.73 3.75 10.94
CA SER A 139 -0.72 3.11 10.07
C SER A 139 0.08 2.00 10.74
N LYS A 140 -0.29 1.57 11.96
CA LYS A 140 0.44 0.48 12.62
C LYS A 140 0.22 -0.83 11.87
N ILE A 141 1.33 -1.55 11.68
CA ILE A 141 1.38 -2.85 11.02
C ILE A 141 1.44 -3.91 12.10
N TYR A 142 0.57 -4.91 11.99
CA TYR A 142 0.51 -6.04 12.91
C TYR A 142 0.94 -7.31 12.18
N GLU A 143 1.67 -8.19 12.88
CA GLU A 143 1.93 -9.55 12.41
C GLU A 143 0.75 -10.48 12.72
N LYS A 144 0.71 -11.66 12.11
CA LYS A 144 -0.41 -12.61 12.23
C LYS A 144 -0.79 -12.94 13.68
N ALA A 145 0.20 -13.22 14.54
CA ALA A 145 -0.07 -13.58 15.94
C ALA A 145 -0.61 -12.39 16.75
N GLU A 146 -0.04 -11.20 16.56
CA GLU A 146 -0.54 -9.98 17.20
C GLU A 146 -1.95 -9.67 16.69
N TYR A 147 -2.19 -9.73 15.37
CA TYR A 147 -3.51 -9.54 14.77
C TYR A 147 -4.58 -10.46 15.37
N LEU A 148 -4.32 -11.77 15.40
CA LEU A 148 -5.26 -12.76 15.95
C LEU A 148 -5.57 -12.50 17.42
N ASN A 149 -4.57 -12.05 18.20
CA ASN A 149 -4.79 -11.64 19.57
C ASN A 149 -5.67 -10.38 19.67
N LEU A 150 -5.45 -9.38 18.82
CA LEU A 150 -6.16 -8.09 18.90
C LEU A 150 -7.63 -8.20 18.49
N ILE A 151 -7.95 -8.98 17.45
CA ILE A 151 -9.33 -9.13 16.97
C ILE A 151 -10.24 -9.88 17.94
N SER A 152 -9.69 -10.56 18.95
CA SER A 152 -10.48 -11.29 19.95
C SER A 152 -11.22 -10.38 20.93
N ASP A 153 -10.80 -9.11 21.04
CA ASP A 153 -11.48 -8.06 21.80
C ASP A 153 -11.28 -6.71 21.10
N ILE A 154 -11.83 -6.57 19.89
CA ILE A 154 -11.74 -5.33 19.12
C ILE A 154 -12.95 -4.45 19.36
N LYS A 155 -12.69 -3.23 19.83
CA LYS A 155 -13.70 -2.21 20.05
C LYS A 155 -13.28 -0.89 19.42
N VAL A 156 -14.25 -0.04 19.11
CA VAL A 156 -14.01 1.34 18.70
C VAL A 156 -14.81 2.31 19.55
N ALA A 157 -14.28 3.50 19.79
CA ALA A 157 -15.01 4.52 20.52
C ALA A 157 -14.65 5.93 20.03
N LYS A 158 -15.67 6.77 19.92
CA LYS A 158 -15.55 8.21 19.64
C LYS A 158 -15.10 8.98 20.87
N TYR A 159 -14.14 9.87 20.75
CA TYR A 159 -13.68 10.78 21.78
C TYR A 159 -14.75 11.83 22.06
N MET A 160 -15.31 11.82 23.26
CA MET A 160 -16.30 12.79 23.74
C MET A 160 -15.74 13.61 24.91
N GLY A 161 -14.47 14.00 24.84
CA GLY A 161 -13.73 14.67 25.92
C GLY A 161 -12.97 13.70 26.86
N SER A 162 -13.36 12.43 26.91
CA SER A 162 -12.58 11.35 27.56
C SER A 162 -13.00 9.98 27.05
N HIS A 163 -12.04 9.18 26.59
CA HIS A 163 -12.28 7.80 26.16
C HIS A 163 -12.76 6.86 27.29
N LYS A 164 -12.57 7.23 28.56
CA LYS A 164 -13.09 6.46 29.71
C LYS A 164 -14.62 6.49 29.79
N HIS A 165 -15.22 7.56 29.29
CA HIS A 165 -16.68 7.78 29.33
C HIS A 165 -17.33 7.58 27.97
N SER A 166 -16.53 7.41 26.91
CA SER A 166 -17.03 7.07 25.58
C SER A 166 -17.65 5.67 25.54
N ARG A 167 -18.83 5.56 24.93
CA ARG A 167 -19.45 4.26 24.61
C ARG A 167 -18.56 3.51 23.64
N LYS A 168 -18.19 2.27 23.99
CA LYS A 168 -17.43 1.37 23.13
C LYS A 168 -18.39 0.56 22.26
N ILE A 169 -18.06 0.46 20.99
CA ILE A 169 -18.76 -0.38 20.02
C ILE A 169 -17.89 -1.61 19.79
N ASP A 170 -18.48 -2.79 19.98
CA ASP A 170 -17.81 -4.06 19.72
C ASP A 170 -17.84 -4.38 18.23
N LEU A 171 -16.68 -4.67 17.65
CA LEU A 171 -16.52 -5.08 16.25
C LEU A 171 -16.04 -6.52 16.13
N THR A 172 -16.08 -7.30 17.22
CA THR A 172 -15.60 -8.68 17.23
C THR A 172 -16.54 -9.55 16.41
N THR A 173 -16.04 -10.12 15.31
CA THR A 173 -16.82 -10.98 14.44
C THR A 173 -16.02 -12.20 13.96
N PRO A 174 -16.67 -13.34 13.67
CA PRO A 174 -15.98 -14.55 13.19
C PRO A 174 -15.23 -14.36 11.86
N GLU A 175 -15.69 -13.45 11.01
CA GLU A 175 -15.09 -13.14 9.71
C GLU A 175 -13.65 -12.63 9.86
N LEU A 176 -13.39 -11.81 10.87
CA LEU A 176 -12.05 -11.28 11.13
C LEU A 176 -11.04 -12.40 11.44
N ALA A 177 -11.46 -13.46 12.11
CA ALA A 177 -10.60 -14.61 12.38
C ALA A 177 -10.16 -15.36 11.11
N ASN A 178 -10.94 -15.26 10.02
CA ASN A 178 -10.64 -15.90 8.73
C ASN A 178 -9.70 -15.06 7.84
N LEU A 179 -9.47 -13.77 8.17
CA LEU A 179 -8.65 -12.88 7.34
C LEU A 179 -7.24 -13.42 7.05
N PRO A 180 -6.51 -14.05 8.00
CA PRO A 180 -5.21 -14.64 7.72
C PRO A 180 -5.26 -15.76 6.68
N SER A 181 -6.27 -16.62 6.74
CA SER A 181 -6.45 -17.72 5.79
C SER A 181 -6.80 -17.21 4.40
N LEU A 182 -7.64 -16.17 4.30
CA LEU A 182 -7.91 -15.48 3.04
C LEU A 182 -6.63 -14.89 2.43
N CYS A 183 -5.79 -14.27 3.27
CA CYS A 183 -4.55 -13.66 2.82
C CYS A 183 -3.52 -14.69 2.35
N GLU A 184 -3.41 -15.83 3.03
CA GLU A 184 -2.55 -16.96 2.61
C GLU A 184 -3.01 -17.59 1.28
N SER A 185 -4.32 -17.75 1.10
CA SER A 185 -4.91 -18.22 -0.16
C SER A 185 -4.60 -17.25 -1.30
N LYS A 186 -4.78 -15.94 -1.08
CA LYS A 186 -4.43 -14.91 -2.07
C LYS A 186 -2.93 -14.91 -2.38
N TYR A 187 -2.06 -14.95 -1.38
CA TYR A 187 -0.62 -15.01 -1.59
C TYR A 187 -0.25 -16.18 -2.51
N SER A 188 -0.84 -17.36 -2.26
CA SER A 188 -0.61 -18.55 -3.09
C SER A 188 -1.06 -18.35 -4.55
N LYS A 189 -2.23 -17.74 -4.78
CA LYS A 189 -2.70 -17.37 -6.12
C LYS A 189 -1.75 -16.39 -6.82
N ILE A 190 -1.30 -15.35 -6.11
CA ILE A 190 -0.33 -14.37 -6.62
C ILE A 190 0.98 -15.07 -7.03
N GLN A 191 1.50 -15.99 -6.21
CA GLN A 191 2.72 -16.73 -6.56
C GLN A 191 2.54 -17.59 -7.82
N ILE A 192 1.40 -18.28 -7.95
CA ILE A 192 1.08 -19.07 -9.16
C ILE A 192 1.02 -18.17 -10.40
N GLU A 193 0.39 -17.00 -10.30
CA GLU A 193 0.31 -16.04 -11.40
C GLU A 193 1.68 -15.47 -11.78
N ILE A 194 2.54 -15.17 -10.80
CA ILE A 194 3.92 -14.73 -11.04
C ILE A 194 4.67 -15.81 -11.82
N VAL A 195 4.62 -17.08 -11.38
CA VAL A 195 5.28 -18.19 -12.07
C VAL A 195 4.77 -18.35 -13.50
N LYS A 196 3.44 -18.33 -13.71
CA LYS A 196 2.85 -18.39 -15.06
C LYS A 196 3.32 -17.25 -15.96
N ARG A 197 3.38 -16.02 -15.42
CA ARG A 197 3.86 -14.85 -16.17
C ARG A 197 5.33 -15.00 -16.55
N LEU A 198 6.18 -15.44 -15.63
CA LEU A 198 7.59 -15.68 -15.89
C LEU A 198 7.81 -16.78 -16.93
N GLN A 199 7.02 -17.85 -16.89
CA GLN A 199 7.04 -18.91 -17.91
C GLN A 199 6.66 -18.36 -19.29
N LYS A 200 5.58 -17.57 -19.38
CA LYS A 200 5.17 -16.96 -20.65
C LYS A 200 6.26 -16.04 -21.23
N ILE A 201 6.89 -15.22 -20.39
CA ILE A 201 8.01 -14.35 -20.81
C ILE A 201 9.17 -15.22 -21.34
N ALA A 202 9.55 -16.28 -20.62
CA ALA A 202 10.62 -17.17 -21.05
C ALA A 202 10.31 -17.89 -22.38
N GLU A 203 9.05 -18.29 -22.61
CA GLU A 203 8.62 -18.88 -23.88
C GLU A 203 8.67 -17.88 -25.04
N GLU A 204 8.25 -16.64 -24.82
CA GLU A 204 8.34 -15.56 -25.81
C GLU A 204 9.79 -15.22 -26.15
N GLU A 205 10.66 -15.12 -25.14
CA GLU A 205 12.11 -14.93 -25.33
C GLU A 205 12.73 -16.10 -26.12
N ALA A 206 12.39 -17.34 -25.79
CA ALA A 206 12.89 -18.52 -26.51
C ALA A 206 12.48 -18.51 -27.99
N LYS A 207 11.24 -18.10 -28.30
CA LYS A 207 10.76 -17.94 -29.68
C LYS A 207 11.55 -16.88 -30.43
N LEU A 208 11.79 -15.71 -29.82
CA LEU A 208 12.60 -14.65 -30.42
C LEU A 208 14.04 -15.11 -30.68
N ILE A 209 14.66 -15.79 -29.72
CA ILE A 209 16.01 -16.35 -29.89
C ILE A 209 16.04 -17.35 -31.05
N ALA A 210 15.05 -18.26 -31.13
CA ALA A 210 14.97 -19.24 -32.21
C ALA A 210 14.80 -18.57 -33.59
N LEU A 211 14.05 -17.47 -33.68
CA LEU A 211 13.89 -16.71 -34.91
C LEU A 211 15.22 -16.10 -35.37
N VAL A 212 15.96 -15.44 -34.48
CA VAL A 212 17.27 -14.85 -34.81
C VAL A 212 18.28 -15.92 -35.19
N LYS A 213 18.32 -17.04 -34.46
CA LYS A 213 19.16 -18.20 -34.80
C LYS A 213 18.86 -18.70 -36.22
N LYS A 214 17.58 -18.84 -36.57
CA LYS A 214 17.16 -19.33 -37.89
C LYS A 214 17.54 -18.37 -39.01
N SER A 215 17.43 -17.05 -38.80
CA SER A 215 17.71 -16.06 -39.85
C SER A 215 19.19 -15.71 -39.99
N THR A 216 19.96 -15.75 -38.89
CA THR A 216 21.37 -15.27 -38.88
C THR A 216 22.40 -16.37 -38.66
N GLY A 217 21.99 -17.54 -38.16
CA GLY A 217 22.90 -18.62 -37.73
C GLY A 217 23.69 -18.31 -36.45
N LEU A 218 23.45 -17.18 -35.79
CA LEU A 218 24.18 -16.76 -34.58
C LEU A 218 23.57 -17.36 -33.32
N GLU A 219 24.42 -17.72 -32.37
CA GLU A 219 24.02 -18.18 -31.05
C GLU A 219 23.76 -16.99 -30.09
N PRO A 220 22.83 -17.10 -29.13
CA PRO A 220 22.59 -16.06 -28.13
C PRO A 220 23.81 -15.91 -27.23
N MET A 221 24.08 -14.68 -26.81
CA MET A 221 25.20 -14.34 -25.94
C MET A 221 25.03 -14.92 -24.54
N PHE A 222 23.80 -14.93 -24.02
CA PHE A 222 23.47 -15.42 -22.68
C PHE A 222 22.43 -16.55 -22.73
N PRO A 223 22.54 -17.56 -21.86
CA PRO A 223 21.51 -18.58 -21.70
C PRO A 223 20.25 -17.98 -21.06
N GLY A 224 19.07 -18.36 -21.57
CA GLY A 224 17.79 -17.83 -21.11
C GLY A 224 17.59 -16.39 -21.60
N ARG A 225 17.54 -15.42 -20.66
CA ARG A 225 17.28 -14.02 -20.98
C ARG A 225 18.48 -13.39 -21.69
N ASN A 226 18.36 -13.22 -22.99
CA ASN A 226 19.38 -12.66 -23.87
C ASN A 226 19.22 -11.14 -24.09
N GLN A 227 18.70 -10.44 -23.07
CA GLN A 227 18.57 -8.99 -23.03
C GLN A 227 19.45 -8.46 -21.89
N LYS A 228 20.34 -7.50 -22.19
CA LYS A 228 21.27 -6.93 -21.21
C LYS A 228 21.49 -5.46 -21.49
N ASN A 229 21.54 -4.64 -20.44
CA ASN A 229 21.96 -3.26 -20.64
C ASN A 229 23.47 -3.19 -20.98
N PHE A 230 23.89 -2.09 -21.57
CA PHE A 230 25.28 -1.89 -21.98
C PHE A 230 26.28 -1.91 -20.80
N ASN A 231 25.91 -1.41 -19.61
CA ASN A 231 26.76 -1.48 -18.42
C ASN A 231 27.04 -2.93 -18.02
N ASP A 232 26.00 -3.78 -17.99
CA ASP A 232 26.09 -5.20 -17.66
C ASP A 232 26.93 -5.95 -18.70
N LEU A 233 26.82 -5.57 -19.98
CA LEU A 233 27.61 -6.13 -21.06
C LEU A 233 29.10 -5.83 -20.85
N VAL A 234 29.45 -4.55 -20.64
CA VAL A 234 30.85 -4.16 -20.38
C VAL A 234 31.40 -4.85 -19.13
N TYR A 235 30.63 -4.90 -18.05
CA TYR A 235 31.01 -5.62 -16.83
C TYR A 235 31.24 -7.12 -17.09
N SER A 236 30.37 -7.76 -17.88
CA SER A 236 30.50 -9.17 -18.24
C SER A 236 31.77 -9.43 -19.06
N PHE A 237 32.11 -8.54 -19.99
CA PHE A 237 33.32 -8.62 -20.81
C PHE A 237 34.59 -8.44 -19.99
N GLN A 238 34.58 -7.54 -19.01
CA GLN A 238 35.69 -7.32 -18.09
C GLN A 238 35.90 -8.51 -17.15
N THR A 239 34.81 -9.08 -16.62
CA THR A 239 34.86 -10.15 -15.62
C THR A 239 35.19 -11.51 -16.24
N ASN A 240 34.54 -11.85 -17.35
CA ASN A 240 34.60 -13.21 -17.92
C ASN A 240 35.42 -13.30 -19.21
N GLY A 241 36.03 -12.19 -19.65
CA GLY A 241 36.69 -12.09 -20.94
C GLY A 241 35.71 -12.04 -22.13
N VAL A 242 36.21 -11.65 -23.30
CA VAL A 242 35.38 -11.40 -24.49
C VAL A 242 35.18 -12.62 -25.40
N SER A 243 36.09 -13.60 -25.32
CA SER A 243 36.19 -14.70 -26.30
C SER A 243 34.91 -15.54 -26.39
N GLN A 244 34.29 -15.83 -25.24
CA GLN A 244 33.06 -16.62 -25.18
C GLN A 244 31.83 -15.94 -25.76
N TYR A 245 31.89 -14.62 -26.00
CA TYR A 245 30.78 -13.82 -26.50
C TYR A 245 30.91 -13.48 -27.99
N LEU A 246 32.08 -13.72 -28.59
CA LEU A 246 32.36 -13.41 -29.99
C LEU A 246 31.38 -14.11 -30.94
N ASN A 247 30.91 -13.38 -31.96
CA ASN A 247 29.93 -13.87 -32.93
C ASN A 247 28.62 -14.39 -32.31
N LYS A 248 28.26 -13.88 -31.14
CA LYS A 248 26.95 -14.10 -30.53
C LYS A 248 26.12 -12.83 -30.56
N PHE A 249 24.81 -12.98 -30.44
CA PHE A 249 23.89 -11.83 -30.46
C PHE A 249 23.26 -11.55 -29.11
N VAL A 250 22.86 -10.30 -28.85
CA VAL A 250 22.16 -9.86 -27.64
C VAL A 250 21.19 -8.73 -27.97
N TRP A 251 20.09 -8.61 -27.23
CA TRP A 251 19.26 -7.39 -27.25
C TRP A 251 19.77 -6.41 -26.20
N PRO A 252 20.37 -5.29 -26.61
CA PRO A 252 20.85 -4.32 -25.63
C PRO A 252 19.73 -3.44 -25.11
N ASP A 253 19.81 -3.09 -23.83
CA ASP A 253 19.18 -1.89 -23.26
C ASP A 253 20.24 -0.80 -23.05
N ASP A 254 19.83 0.46 -22.97
CA ASP A 254 20.79 1.57 -22.90
C ASP A 254 21.63 1.59 -21.62
N GLY A 255 21.02 1.25 -20.48
CA GLY A 255 21.62 1.55 -19.18
C GLY A 255 21.84 3.07 -19.05
N ASP A 256 23.09 3.47 -18.84
CA ASP A 256 23.47 4.89 -18.83
C ASP A 256 24.24 5.37 -20.06
N TYR A 257 24.28 4.54 -21.11
CA TYR A 257 24.94 4.88 -22.35
C TYR A 257 24.05 5.80 -23.21
N ARG A 258 24.70 6.77 -23.85
CA ARG A 258 24.08 7.61 -24.88
C ARG A 258 24.99 7.72 -26.07
N VAL A 259 24.40 8.01 -27.23
CA VAL A 259 25.16 8.31 -28.44
C VAL A 259 26.02 9.54 -28.19
N ALA A 260 27.33 9.36 -28.28
CA ALA A 260 28.31 10.41 -28.10
C ALA A 260 28.86 10.90 -29.44
N GLN A 261 28.86 10.04 -30.46
CA GLN A 261 29.40 10.36 -31.77
C GLN A 261 28.74 9.49 -32.84
N VAL A 262 28.47 10.07 -34.01
CA VAL A 262 28.05 9.33 -35.22
C VAL A 262 29.04 9.63 -36.35
N LEU A 263 29.64 8.60 -36.94
CA LEU A 263 30.62 8.74 -38.02
C LEU A 263 30.61 7.53 -38.93
N ASP A 264 30.35 7.73 -40.23
CA ASP A 264 30.46 6.72 -41.31
C ASP A 264 29.83 5.36 -40.97
N GLY A 265 28.54 5.35 -40.60
CA GLY A 265 27.81 4.13 -40.26
C GLY A 265 28.25 3.50 -38.93
N ARG A 266 28.95 4.26 -38.08
CA ARG A 266 29.36 3.84 -36.75
C ARG A 266 28.88 4.82 -35.71
N VAL A 267 28.29 4.28 -34.66
CA VAL A 267 27.69 5.02 -33.57
C VAL A 267 28.47 4.69 -32.31
N MET A 268 29.18 5.65 -31.76
CA MET A 268 29.85 5.48 -30.48
C MET A 268 28.92 5.91 -29.35
N LEU A 269 28.80 5.05 -28.34
CA LEU A 269 28.07 5.30 -27.12
C LEU A 269 29.05 5.38 -25.96
N THR A 270 28.82 6.33 -25.06
CA THR A 270 29.59 6.47 -23.82
C THR A 270 28.65 6.45 -22.64
N SER A 271 29.08 5.77 -21.57
CA SER A 271 28.44 5.84 -20.27
C SER A 271 28.54 7.27 -19.73
N TYR A 272 27.43 7.80 -19.21
CA TYR A 272 27.37 9.16 -18.71
C TYR A 272 27.77 9.28 -17.23
N TYR A 273 27.58 8.22 -16.43
CA TYR A 273 27.86 8.24 -14.99
C TYR A 273 29.06 7.40 -14.58
N THR A 274 29.51 6.46 -15.42
CA THR A 274 30.64 5.58 -15.10
C THR A 274 31.77 5.74 -16.12
N GLN A 275 33.02 5.58 -15.66
CA GLN A 275 34.18 5.49 -16.56
C GLN A 275 34.28 4.07 -17.16
N SER A 276 33.21 3.63 -17.82
CA SER A 276 33.14 2.35 -18.50
C SER A 276 33.68 2.45 -19.93
N LEU A 277 34.08 1.31 -20.50
CA LEU A 277 34.52 1.26 -21.89
C LEU A 277 33.40 1.77 -22.81
N PRO A 278 33.72 2.60 -23.82
CA PRO A 278 32.76 3.01 -24.83
C PRO A 278 32.30 1.80 -25.63
N ILE A 279 31.15 1.97 -26.28
CA ILE A 279 30.56 0.97 -27.16
C ILE A 279 30.48 1.57 -28.56
N THR A 280 30.74 0.78 -29.59
CA THR A 280 30.59 1.19 -30.98
C THR A 280 29.65 0.23 -31.69
N ILE A 281 28.58 0.76 -32.26
CA ILE A 281 27.61 0.00 -33.04
C ILE A 281 27.78 0.35 -34.51
N ILE A 282 28.03 -0.66 -35.33
CA ILE A 282 28.03 -0.55 -36.79
C ILE A 282 26.60 -0.70 -37.27
N THR A 283 26.04 0.34 -37.89
CA THR A 283 24.63 0.41 -38.28
C THR A 283 24.45 1.36 -39.48
N ASN A 284 23.43 1.09 -40.30
CA ASN A 284 23.00 1.97 -41.37
C ASN A 284 21.79 2.84 -40.98
N LEU A 285 21.35 2.79 -39.72
CA LEU A 285 20.25 3.61 -39.23
C LEU A 285 20.69 5.06 -39.01
N SER A 286 19.75 5.98 -39.22
CA SER A 286 19.94 7.39 -38.89
C SER A 286 19.96 7.59 -37.38
N VAL A 287 21.04 8.19 -36.87
CA VAL A 287 21.26 8.40 -35.43
C VAL A 287 21.64 9.84 -35.15
N ILE A 288 21.12 10.38 -34.04
CA ILE A 288 21.39 11.73 -33.53
C ILE A 288 22.23 11.63 -32.25
N GLU A 289 23.20 12.51 -32.10
CA GLU A 289 24.01 12.59 -30.87
C GLU A 289 23.17 12.99 -29.65
N GLY A 290 23.54 12.48 -28.48
CA GLY A 290 22.85 12.69 -27.21
C GLY A 290 21.60 11.83 -27.00
N GLN A 291 21.13 11.10 -28.01
CA GLN A 291 19.98 10.21 -27.86
C GLN A 291 20.35 8.84 -27.31
N TYR A 292 19.34 8.12 -26.82
CA TYR A 292 19.44 6.73 -26.38
C TYR A 292 19.36 5.76 -27.57
N TRP A 293 20.10 4.66 -27.53
CA TRP A 293 20.08 3.61 -28.56
C TRP A 293 18.73 2.92 -28.66
N SER A 294 18.02 2.69 -27.55
CA SER A 294 16.66 2.12 -27.60
C SER A 294 15.67 2.95 -28.42
N ARG A 295 15.93 4.24 -28.62
CA ARG A 295 15.13 5.12 -29.51
C ARG A 295 15.51 4.98 -30.99
N VAL A 296 16.66 4.38 -31.28
CA VAL A 296 17.16 4.09 -32.64
C VAL A 296 16.72 2.70 -33.07
N SER A 297 16.98 1.70 -32.23
CA SER A 297 16.74 0.31 -32.56
C SER A 297 16.51 -0.55 -31.33
N ASN A 298 15.54 -1.45 -31.45
CA ASN A 298 15.33 -2.56 -30.51
C ASN A 298 15.76 -3.90 -31.13
N SER A 299 16.51 -3.87 -32.24
CA SER A 299 17.01 -5.06 -32.92
C SER A 299 18.16 -5.69 -32.14
N PRO A 300 18.36 -7.01 -32.26
CA PRO A 300 19.52 -7.65 -31.65
C PRO A 300 20.81 -7.16 -32.31
N LEU A 301 21.88 -7.14 -31.52
CA LEU A 301 23.22 -6.78 -31.96
C LEU A 301 24.13 -8.00 -31.90
N LYS A 302 24.95 -8.20 -32.94
CA LYS A 302 26.05 -9.17 -32.95
C LYS A 302 27.28 -8.56 -32.32
N PHE A 303 27.90 -9.26 -31.37
CA PHE A 303 29.18 -8.85 -30.82
C PHE A 303 30.33 -9.26 -31.74
N ILE A 304 31.16 -8.27 -32.08
CA ILE A 304 32.29 -8.41 -33.00
C ILE A 304 33.61 -8.55 -32.23
N GLY A 305 33.75 -7.86 -31.10
CA GLY A 305 34.96 -7.89 -30.28
C GLY A 305 35.27 -6.54 -29.66
N VAL A 306 36.48 -6.38 -29.14
CA VAL A 306 37.01 -5.09 -28.66
C VAL A 306 38.03 -4.61 -29.68
N THR A 307 37.88 -3.38 -30.17
CA THR A 307 38.80 -2.80 -31.14
C THR A 307 39.16 -1.37 -30.74
N SER A 308 40.17 -0.80 -31.40
CA SER A 308 40.50 0.61 -31.27
C SER A 308 39.71 1.42 -32.29
N TYR A 309 39.00 2.44 -31.81
CA TYR A 309 38.21 3.35 -32.64
C TYR A 309 38.74 4.78 -32.52
N LYS A 310 38.87 5.46 -33.68
CA LYS A 310 39.27 6.86 -33.74
C LYS A 310 38.05 7.75 -33.54
N SER A 311 38.09 8.57 -32.50
CA SER A 311 37.11 9.65 -32.29
C SER A 311 37.26 10.76 -33.34
N VAL A 312 36.27 11.67 -33.45
CA VAL A 312 36.34 12.85 -34.35
C VAL A 312 37.60 13.69 -34.09
N LEU A 313 38.05 13.75 -32.84
CA LEU A 313 39.24 14.50 -32.43
C LEU A 313 40.56 13.74 -32.69
N GLY A 314 40.52 12.63 -33.42
CA GLY A 314 41.70 11.84 -33.79
C GLY A 314 42.26 10.94 -32.68
N ALA A 315 41.75 11.04 -31.45
CA ALA A 315 42.16 10.18 -30.35
C ALA A 315 41.62 8.75 -30.54
N SER A 316 42.51 7.76 -30.40
CA SER A 316 42.18 6.33 -30.45
C SER A 316 41.74 5.85 -29.06
N LYS A 317 40.55 5.26 -28.96
CA LYS A 317 40.03 4.64 -27.73
C LYS A 317 39.69 3.19 -27.99
N GLN A 318 40.00 2.29 -27.06
CA GLN A 318 39.45 0.94 -27.09
C GLN A 318 37.94 0.99 -26.83
N THR A 319 37.18 0.25 -27.61
CA THR A 319 35.72 0.23 -27.59
C THR A 319 35.20 -1.19 -27.81
N VAL A 320 34.07 -1.50 -27.19
CA VAL A 320 33.33 -2.74 -27.39
C VAL A 320 32.50 -2.60 -28.67
N VAL A 321 32.73 -3.46 -29.66
CA VAL A 321 32.12 -3.33 -30.98
C VAL A 321 30.99 -4.33 -31.18
N PHE A 322 29.87 -3.78 -31.61
CA PHE A 322 28.70 -4.51 -32.07
C PHE A 322 28.39 -4.17 -33.53
N GLN A 323 27.73 -5.10 -34.20
CA GLN A 323 27.12 -4.90 -35.51
C GLN A 323 25.61 -5.10 -35.37
N GLN A 324 24.83 -4.19 -35.95
CA GLN A 324 23.40 -4.37 -36.06
C GLN A 324 23.06 -5.54 -37.01
N LEU A 325 22.13 -6.37 -36.57
CA LEU A 325 21.61 -7.51 -37.35
C LEU A 325 20.47 -7.12 -38.27
#